data_AF-A0A6J2TX05-F1
#
_entry.id   AF-A0A6J2TX05-F1
#
_cell.length_a   1.000
_cell.length_b   1.000
_cell.length_c   1.000
_cell.angle_alpha   90.00
_cell.angle_beta   90.00
_cell.angle_gamma   90.00
#
_symmetry.space_group_name_H-M   'P 1'
#
loop_
_entity.id
_entity.type
_entity.pdbx_description
1 polymer ?
#
loop_
_entity_poly.entity_id
_entity_poly.type
_entity_poly.pdbx_seq_one_letter_code
_entity_poly.pdbx_strand_id
1 'polypeptide(L)'
;MQPYRVTIRPEWPPCRQPAICTRTSPRVCGRTSDGVCRRFVNICELLSVNRGVRPLTPGRSTPSPRWTHTRDANCRTVRGLGAANERSCFSPCPRRRVTCPPSRRPVCVRARDTEQCKLLTGACQLRNNNCFTRPRNNWIEVDRRRCGKANVGDKPRACRPVPTVRPTARSSTTRRSTTTRRPTTRRSTRRTTRRTTTPSTDPETPTVRPTPRPTTLASS
;
A
#
# COMPACT_ATOMS: atom_id res chain seq x y z
N MET A 1 -16.11 16.76 -65.04
CA MET A 1 -16.65 15.98 -63.91
C MET A 1 -15.73 16.16 -62.71
N GLN A 2 -16.17 16.82 -61.65
CA GLN A 2 -15.37 17.00 -60.43
C GLN A 2 -15.72 15.90 -59.41
N PRO A 3 -14.73 15.22 -58.81
CA PRO A 3 -14.99 14.25 -57.74
C PRO A 3 -15.28 15.00 -56.43
N TYR A 4 -16.45 14.76 -55.84
CA TYR A 4 -16.78 15.28 -54.51
C TYR A 4 -16.03 14.44 -53.46
N ARG A 5 -15.25 15.10 -52.60
CA ARG A 5 -14.63 14.47 -51.43
C ARG A 5 -15.66 14.37 -50.31
N VAL A 6 -16.11 13.15 -50.00
CA VAL A 6 -16.88 12.86 -48.79
C VAL A 6 -15.92 12.90 -47.60
N THR A 7 -16.05 13.94 -46.78
CA THR A 7 -15.30 14.05 -45.52
C THR A 7 -16.15 13.38 -44.44
N ILE A 8 -15.91 12.09 -44.18
CA ILE A 8 -16.56 11.39 -43.07
C ILE A 8 -15.98 11.97 -41.78
N ARG A 9 -16.72 12.87 -41.11
CA ARG A 9 -16.41 13.27 -39.74
C ARG A 9 -16.74 12.10 -38.82
N PRO A 10 -15.80 11.56 -38.02
CA PRO A 10 -16.15 10.66 -36.94
C PRO A 10 -16.77 11.52 -35.82
N GLU A 11 -18.08 11.73 -35.88
CA GLU A 11 -18.88 12.38 -34.84
C GLU A 11 -19.22 11.38 -33.73
N TRP A 12 -18.18 10.81 -33.13
CA TRP A 12 -18.29 10.10 -31.87
C TRP A 12 -17.36 10.79 -30.89
N PRO A 13 -17.87 11.31 -29.75
CA PRO A 13 -16.98 11.89 -28.75
C PRO A 13 -15.97 10.80 -28.34
N PRO A 14 -14.67 11.11 -28.31
CA PRO A 14 -13.68 10.14 -27.86
C PRO A 14 -14.12 9.64 -26.49
N CYS A 15 -14.22 8.33 -26.33
CA CYS A 15 -14.66 7.70 -25.07
C CYS A 15 -13.93 8.36 -23.91
N ARG A 16 -14.62 9.26 -23.19
CA ARG A 16 -14.00 10.00 -22.10
C ARG A 16 -13.68 8.98 -21.04
N GLN A 17 -12.39 8.80 -20.77
CA GLN A 17 -11.96 7.93 -19.70
C GLN A 17 -12.63 8.39 -18.40
N PRO A 18 -13.16 7.47 -17.58
CA PRO A 18 -13.79 7.85 -16.33
C PRO A 18 -12.76 8.60 -15.46
N ALA A 19 -13.24 9.52 -14.61
CA ALA A 19 -12.39 10.44 -13.84
C ALA A 19 -11.29 9.70 -13.03
N ILE A 20 -11.56 8.45 -12.61
CA ILE A 20 -10.64 7.56 -11.88
C ILE A 20 -9.44 7.05 -12.72
N CYS A 21 -9.51 7.17 -14.04
CA CYS A 21 -8.46 6.81 -14.98
C CYS A 21 -7.66 8.01 -15.47
N THR A 22 -7.96 9.22 -14.98
CA THR A 22 -7.22 10.42 -15.34
C THR A 22 -5.79 10.40 -14.79
N ARG A 23 -4.88 11.15 -15.41
CA ARG A 23 -3.49 11.30 -14.94
C ARG A 23 -3.38 11.95 -13.55
N THR A 24 -4.39 12.71 -13.14
CA THR A 24 -4.49 13.35 -11.82
C THR A 24 -5.05 12.42 -10.75
N SER A 25 -5.50 11.21 -11.12
CA SER A 25 -5.98 10.22 -10.16
C SER A 25 -4.85 9.75 -9.24
N PRO A 26 -5.19 9.31 -8.00
CA PRO A 26 -4.20 8.78 -7.08
C PRO A 26 -3.44 7.59 -7.68
N ARG A 27 -2.12 7.61 -7.46
CA ARG A 27 -1.24 6.49 -7.76
C ARG A 27 -1.62 5.30 -6.90
N VAL A 28 -1.43 4.11 -7.45
CA VAL A 28 -1.75 2.87 -6.73
C VAL A 28 -0.56 1.92 -6.71
N CYS A 29 -0.45 1.14 -5.65
CA CYS A 29 0.53 0.08 -5.52
C CYS A 29 -0.11 -1.24 -5.96
N GLY A 30 0.52 -1.94 -6.90
CA GLY A 30 0.16 -3.30 -7.28
C GLY A 30 1.21 -4.29 -6.81
N ARG A 31 0.76 -5.51 -6.50
CA ARG A 31 1.60 -6.63 -6.11
C ARG A 31 1.26 -7.89 -6.91
N THR A 32 2.28 -8.63 -7.35
CA THR A 32 2.13 -9.96 -7.95
C THR A 32 2.11 -11.07 -6.90
N SER A 33 1.66 -12.27 -7.28
CA SER A 33 1.77 -13.49 -6.45
C SER A 33 3.20 -13.75 -5.97
N ASP A 34 4.16 -13.45 -6.83
CA ASP A 34 5.60 -13.67 -6.59
C ASP A 34 6.21 -12.62 -5.65
N GLY A 35 5.41 -11.65 -5.20
CA GLY A 35 5.82 -10.61 -4.27
C GLY A 35 6.62 -9.49 -4.91
N VAL A 36 6.45 -9.26 -6.22
CA VAL A 36 6.95 -8.07 -6.90
C VAL A 36 5.92 -6.95 -6.73
N CYS A 37 6.42 -5.75 -6.43
CA CYS A 37 5.65 -4.53 -6.26
C CYS A 37 5.96 -3.54 -7.37
N ARG A 38 4.92 -2.84 -7.81
CA ARG A 38 4.99 -1.77 -8.82
C ARG A 38 4.03 -0.65 -8.47
N ARG A 39 4.45 0.59 -8.75
CA ARG A 39 3.54 1.74 -8.72
C ARG A 39 2.97 1.97 -10.11
N PHE A 40 1.66 2.18 -10.14
CA PHE A 40 0.89 2.52 -11.32
C PHE A 40 0.43 3.97 -11.21
N VAL A 41 0.29 4.65 -12.35
CA VAL A 41 -0.23 6.02 -12.47
C VAL A 41 -1.58 6.11 -11.76
N ASN A 42 -2.45 5.13 -11.98
CA ASN A 42 -3.74 5.00 -11.35
C ASN A 42 -4.25 3.55 -11.43
N ILE A 43 -5.43 3.29 -10.86
CA ILE A 43 -6.03 1.94 -10.86
C ILE A 43 -6.32 1.42 -12.26
N CYS A 44 -6.58 2.31 -13.22
CA CYS A 44 -6.90 1.90 -14.58
C CYS A 44 -5.68 1.38 -15.33
N GLU A 45 -4.48 1.94 -15.11
CA GLU A 45 -3.25 1.36 -15.66
C GLU A 45 -3.04 -0.07 -15.14
N LEU A 46 -3.25 -0.31 -13.84
CA LEU A 46 -3.17 -1.65 -13.25
C LEU A 46 -4.16 -2.61 -13.91
N LEU A 47 -5.42 -2.19 -14.07
CA LEU A 47 -6.45 -3.00 -14.71
C LEU A 47 -6.15 -3.27 -16.20
N SER A 48 -5.63 -2.29 -16.94
CA SER A 48 -5.24 -2.46 -18.34
C SER A 48 -4.12 -3.48 -18.50
N VAL A 49 -3.12 -3.46 -17.61
CA VAL A 49 -2.05 -4.47 -17.59
C VAL A 49 -2.62 -5.85 -17.29
N ASN A 50 -3.53 -5.98 -16.32
CA ASN A 50 -4.17 -7.27 -16.01
C ASN A 50 -5.04 -7.82 -17.15
N ARG A 51 -5.65 -6.94 -17.94
CA ARG A 51 -6.47 -7.33 -19.09
C ARG A 51 -5.63 -7.65 -20.33
N GLY A 52 -4.31 -7.51 -20.25
CA GLY A 52 -3.43 -7.67 -21.42
C GLY A 52 -3.62 -6.59 -22.48
N VAL A 53 -4.30 -5.48 -22.14
CA VAL A 53 -4.49 -4.33 -23.04
C VAL A 53 -3.22 -3.49 -23.01
N ARG A 54 -2.12 -4.08 -23.47
CA ARG A 54 -0.95 -3.35 -23.94
C ARG A 54 -1.08 -3.23 -25.46
N PRO A 55 -0.67 -2.11 -26.08
CA PRO A 55 -0.45 -2.10 -27.52
C PRO A 55 0.54 -3.21 -27.82
N LEU A 56 0.10 -4.16 -28.65
CA LEU A 56 0.88 -5.31 -29.09
C LEU A 56 2.19 -4.79 -29.71
N THR A 57 3.30 -4.84 -28.97
CA THR A 57 4.57 -5.13 -29.64
C THR A 57 4.44 -6.56 -30.17
N PRO A 58 4.47 -6.78 -31.50
CA PRO A 58 4.35 -8.12 -32.06
C PRO A 58 5.53 -8.96 -31.57
N GLY A 59 5.26 -10.17 -31.07
CA GLY A 59 6.31 -11.18 -30.86
C GLY A 59 6.66 -11.58 -29.42
N ARG A 60 5.95 -11.11 -28.37
CA ARG A 60 6.20 -11.60 -27.00
C ARG A 60 4.94 -11.74 -26.16
N SER A 61 4.16 -12.79 -26.44
CA SER A 61 3.04 -13.25 -25.61
C SER A 61 3.55 -14.04 -24.41
N THR A 62 4.29 -13.38 -23.50
CA THR A 62 4.46 -13.94 -22.16
C THR A 62 3.22 -13.60 -21.32
N PRO A 63 2.66 -14.56 -20.55
CA PRO A 63 1.56 -14.27 -19.64
C PRO A 63 2.02 -13.19 -18.66
N SER A 64 1.40 -12.00 -18.77
CA SER A 64 1.72 -10.90 -17.88
C SER A 64 1.27 -11.28 -16.46
N PRO A 65 2.12 -11.07 -15.44
CA PRO A 65 1.77 -11.43 -14.08
C PRO A 65 0.52 -10.68 -13.63
N ARG A 66 -0.40 -11.36 -12.94
CA ARG A 66 -1.63 -10.74 -12.44
C ARG A 66 -1.31 -9.84 -11.25
N TRP A 67 -1.59 -8.55 -11.41
CA TRP A 67 -1.37 -7.54 -10.39
C TRP A 67 -2.61 -7.40 -9.49
N THR A 68 -2.41 -7.46 -8.19
CA THR A 68 -3.45 -7.17 -7.20
C THR A 68 -3.18 -5.82 -6.57
N HIS A 69 -4.19 -4.95 -6.53
CA HIS A 69 -4.09 -3.69 -5.79
C HIS A 69 -3.78 -3.94 -4.32
N THR A 70 -2.81 -3.23 -3.77
CA THR A 70 -2.39 -3.38 -2.38
C THR A 70 -2.13 -2.02 -1.73
N ARG A 71 -1.84 -2.01 -0.42
CA ARG A 71 -1.56 -0.78 0.32
C ARG A 71 -0.29 -0.11 -0.20
N ASP A 72 -0.29 1.22 -0.30
CA ASP A 72 0.89 1.97 -0.79
C ASP A 72 2.16 1.72 0.02
N ALA A 73 2.02 1.37 1.31
CA ALA A 73 3.12 0.98 2.19
C ALA A 73 3.96 -0.21 1.65
N ASN A 74 3.39 -1.08 0.82
CA ASN A 74 4.10 -2.20 0.22
C ASN A 74 5.01 -1.77 -0.94
N CYS A 75 4.75 -0.62 -1.56
CA CYS A 75 5.56 -0.04 -2.63
C CYS A 75 6.53 1.04 -2.12
N ARG A 76 6.86 1.08 -0.82
CA ARG A 76 7.78 2.09 -0.25
C ARG A 76 9.18 2.06 -0.88
N THR A 77 9.62 0.89 -1.33
CA THR A 77 10.92 0.69 -1.99
C THR A 77 10.88 0.97 -3.50
N VAL A 78 9.68 1.12 -4.08
CA VAL A 78 9.47 1.39 -5.51
C VAL A 78 9.53 2.90 -5.73
N ARG A 79 10.66 3.38 -6.26
CA ARG A 79 10.93 4.82 -6.41
C ARG A 79 10.23 5.49 -7.59
N GLY A 80 9.74 4.71 -8.57
CA GLY A 80 9.14 5.24 -9.78
C GLY A 80 7.92 4.45 -10.26
N LEU A 81 7.36 4.88 -11.40
CA LEU A 81 6.21 4.24 -12.04
C LEU A 81 6.67 3.22 -13.08
N GLY A 82 5.80 2.25 -13.39
CA GLY A 82 6.04 1.36 -14.54
C GLY A 82 6.97 0.17 -14.25
N ALA A 83 7.18 -0.65 -15.27
CA ALA A 83 7.88 -1.94 -15.16
C ALA A 83 9.36 -1.83 -14.76
N ALA A 84 10.06 -0.79 -15.24
CA ALA A 84 11.47 -0.56 -14.93
C ALA A 84 11.73 -0.34 -13.41
N ASN A 85 10.70 0.08 -12.68
CA ASN A 85 10.78 0.36 -11.25
C ASN A 85 10.23 -0.79 -10.38
N GLU A 86 9.94 -1.94 -10.98
CA GLU A 86 9.52 -3.13 -10.24
C GLU A 86 10.59 -3.53 -9.22
N ARG A 87 10.16 -3.80 -7.98
CA ARG A 87 11.02 -4.22 -6.87
C ARG A 87 10.30 -5.26 -6.05
N SER A 88 11.05 -6.09 -5.32
CA SER A 88 10.40 -6.96 -4.33
C SER A 88 9.65 -6.10 -3.30
N CYS A 89 8.38 -6.43 -3.08
CA CYS A 89 7.56 -5.85 -2.00
C CYS A 89 8.17 -6.14 -0.63
N PHE A 90 8.92 -7.24 -0.53
CA PHE A 90 9.56 -7.63 0.70
C PHE A 90 10.79 -6.77 0.91
N SER A 91 10.80 -6.06 2.03
CA SER A 91 12.06 -5.49 2.50
C SER A 91 13.04 -6.64 2.74
N PRO A 92 14.26 -6.59 2.19
CA PRO A 92 15.21 -7.68 2.36
C PRO A 92 15.43 -7.94 3.85
N CYS A 93 15.73 -9.19 4.16
CA CYS A 93 16.12 -9.54 5.51
C CYS A 93 17.41 -8.80 5.87
N PRO A 94 17.46 -8.16 7.05
CA PRO A 94 18.71 -7.58 7.50
C PRO A 94 19.78 -8.69 7.60
N ARG A 95 21.05 -8.33 7.49
CA ARG A 95 22.15 -9.32 7.59
C ARG A 95 22.20 -9.99 8.96
N ARG A 96 21.74 -9.31 10.00
CA ARG A 96 21.74 -9.76 11.40
C ARG A 96 20.38 -9.48 12.06
N ARG A 97 20.06 -10.23 13.12
CA ARG A 97 18.86 -10.01 13.93
C ARG A 97 18.89 -8.59 14.48
N VAL A 98 17.81 -7.85 14.30
CA VAL A 98 17.69 -6.47 14.80
C VAL A 98 17.18 -6.51 16.24
N THR A 99 17.76 -5.74 17.15
CA THR A 99 17.21 -5.58 18.49
C THR A 99 15.87 -4.87 18.40
N CYS A 100 14.79 -5.55 18.80
CA CYS A 100 13.45 -5.00 18.72
C CYS A 100 13.08 -4.29 20.03
N PRO A 101 12.65 -3.02 19.99
CA PRO A 101 12.17 -2.34 21.19
C PRO A 101 10.91 -3.02 21.73
N PRO A 102 10.66 -2.95 23.04
CA PRO A 102 9.41 -3.44 23.61
C PRO A 102 8.24 -2.68 22.99
N SER A 103 7.33 -3.40 22.35
CA SER A 103 6.14 -2.83 21.75
C SER A 103 4.95 -3.04 22.67
N ARG A 104 4.15 -1.99 22.84
CA ARG A 104 2.89 -2.04 23.63
C ARG A 104 1.80 -2.89 22.96
N ARG A 105 1.99 -3.26 21.69
CA ARG A 105 1.02 -4.01 20.88
C ARG A 105 1.63 -5.37 20.49
N PRO A 106 1.50 -6.40 21.34
CA PRO A 106 1.93 -7.73 20.96
C PRO A 106 1.05 -8.28 19.83
N VAL A 107 1.67 -9.02 18.92
CA VAL A 107 1.02 -9.60 17.74
C VAL A 107 0.96 -11.11 17.89
N CYS A 108 -0.21 -11.69 17.61
CA CYS A 108 -0.35 -13.14 17.53
C CYS A 108 0.01 -13.58 16.12
N VAL A 109 0.87 -14.59 16.01
CA VAL A 109 1.33 -15.09 14.73
C VAL A 109 1.08 -16.58 14.63
N ARG A 110 0.79 -17.06 13.42
CA ARG A 110 0.60 -18.47 13.09
C ARG A 110 1.66 -18.91 12.08
N ALA A 111 2.26 -20.07 12.31
CA ALA A 111 3.13 -20.73 11.35
C ALA A 111 2.31 -21.28 10.16
N ARG A 112 2.80 -21.15 8.92
CA ARG A 112 2.09 -21.60 7.72
C ARG A 112 2.06 -23.11 7.58
N ASP A 113 3.08 -23.78 8.10
CA ASP A 113 3.29 -25.23 7.97
C ASP A 113 2.65 -26.05 9.10
N THR A 114 2.75 -25.59 10.34
CA THR A 114 2.52 -26.41 11.55
C THR A 114 1.28 -25.99 12.34
N GLU A 115 0.54 -24.99 11.85
CA GLU A 115 -0.58 -24.36 12.55
C GLU A 115 -0.26 -23.95 14.01
N GLN A 116 1.02 -23.75 14.32
CA GLN A 116 1.45 -23.31 15.63
C GLN A 116 1.28 -21.80 15.76
N CYS A 117 0.73 -21.36 16.88
CA CYS A 117 0.60 -19.98 17.27
C CYS A 117 1.69 -19.58 18.28
N LYS A 118 2.17 -18.35 18.17
CA LYS A 118 3.07 -17.71 19.14
C LYS A 118 2.70 -16.24 19.30
N LEU A 119 2.85 -15.71 20.52
CA LEU A 119 2.72 -14.28 20.77
C LEU A 119 4.11 -13.63 20.69
N LEU A 120 4.23 -12.59 19.87
CA LEU A 120 5.45 -11.80 19.72
C LEU A 120 5.22 -10.38 20.24
N THR A 121 6.30 -9.71 20.63
CA THR A 121 6.22 -8.34 21.18
C THR A 121 5.69 -7.34 20.15
N GLY A 122 5.87 -7.59 18.84
CA GLY A 122 5.36 -6.73 17.77
C GLY A 122 5.89 -7.09 16.39
N ALA A 123 5.65 -6.21 15.42
CA ALA A 123 6.01 -6.41 14.00
C ALA A 123 7.52 -6.58 13.76
N CYS A 124 8.37 -5.92 14.56
CA CYS A 124 9.83 -6.09 14.46
C CYS A 124 10.25 -7.54 14.74
N GLN A 125 9.72 -8.14 15.81
CA GLN A 125 10.02 -9.54 16.14
C GLN A 125 9.47 -10.51 15.09
N LEU A 126 8.28 -10.24 14.54
CA LEU A 126 7.74 -11.02 13.43
C LEU A 126 8.67 -10.98 12.22
N ARG A 127 9.18 -9.80 11.84
CA ARG A 127 10.14 -9.68 10.74
C ARG A 127 11.44 -10.45 11.03
N ASN A 128 11.98 -10.35 12.24
CA ASN A 128 13.15 -11.13 12.64
C ASN A 128 12.89 -12.63 12.55
N ASN A 129 11.76 -13.13 13.06
CA ASN A 129 11.43 -14.54 12.95
C ASN A 129 11.35 -14.97 11.49
N ASN A 130 10.58 -14.26 10.67
CA ASN A 130 10.48 -14.55 9.23
C ASN A 130 11.82 -14.53 8.49
N CYS A 131 12.79 -13.73 8.94
CA CYS A 131 14.10 -13.66 8.32
C CYS A 131 15.09 -14.72 8.80
N PHE A 132 15.05 -15.08 10.08
CA PHE A 132 16.11 -15.84 10.74
C PHE A 132 15.67 -17.19 11.32
N THR A 133 14.38 -17.53 11.29
CA THR A 133 13.92 -18.91 11.55
C THR A 133 13.88 -19.68 10.23
N ARG A 134 14.05 -21.00 10.30
CA ARG A 134 13.82 -21.92 9.18
C ARG A 134 12.53 -22.71 9.44
N PRO A 135 11.61 -22.82 8.47
CA PRO A 135 11.63 -22.15 7.17
C PRO A 135 11.46 -20.61 7.28
N ARG A 136 12.02 -19.87 6.30
CA ARG A 136 11.87 -18.41 6.23
C ARG A 136 10.43 -18.04 5.86
N ASN A 137 10.00 -16.83 6.26
CA ASN A 137 8.67 -16.29 5.98
C ASN A 137 7.50 -17.20 6.38
N ASN A 138 7.71 -18.02 7.40
CA ASN A 138 6.73 -19.01 7.84
C ASN A 138 5.65 -18.42 8.75
N TRP A 139 5.86 -17.25 9.33
CA TRP A 139 4.95 -16.66 10.31
C TRP A 139 4.07 -15.58 9.69
N ILE A 140 2.77 -15.69 9.89
CA ILE A 140 1.76 -14.70 9.49
C ILE A 140 1.04 -14.15 10.70
N GLU A 141 0.73 -12.86 10.69
CA GLU A 141 -0.09 -12.24 11.74
C GLU A 141 -1.54 -12.75 11.65
N VAL A 142 -2.11 -13.09 12.80
CA VAL A 142 -3.48 -13.60 12.93
C VAL A 142 -4.17 -12.95 14.13
N ASP A 143 -5.47 -13.22 14.29
CA ASP A 143 -6.25 -12.73 15.42
C ASP A 143 -5.62 -13.11 16.77
N ARG A 144 -5.48 -12.14 17.67
CA ARG A 144 -4.93 -12.30 19.02
C ARG A 144 -5.59 -13.44 19.80
N ARG A 145 -6.88 -13.67 19.59
CA ARG A 145 -7.65 -14.74 20.23
C ARG A 145 -7.08 -16.14 19.95
N ARG A 146 -6.43 -16.36 18.80
CA ARG A 146 -5.81 -17.64 18.44
C ARG A 146 -4.63 -18.00 19.36
N CYS A 147 -3.95 -17.01 19.92
CA CYS A 147 -2.87 -17.25 20.87
C CYS A 147 -3.39 -17.53 22.29
N GLY A 148 -4.65 -17.20 22.61
CA GLY A 148 -5.22 -17.41 23.95
C GLY A 148 -4.44 -16.69 25.05
N LYS A 149 -4.15 -17.40 26.15
CA LYS A 149 -3.38 -16.91 27.30
C LYS A 149 -1.86 -16.95 27.07
N ALA A 150 -1.38 -16.68 25.86
CA ALA A 150 0.05 -16.78 25.54
C ALA A 150 0.73 -15.51 26.02
N ASN A 151 1.94 -15.65 26.54
CA ASN A 151 2.80 -14.54 26.87
C ASN A 151 3.89 -14.37 25.81
N VAL A 152 4.44 -13.16 25.75
CA VAL A 152 5.58 -12.86 24.89
C VAL A 152 6.78 -13.65 25.41
N GLY A 153 7.42 -14.42 24.52
CA GLY A 153 8.57 -15.27 24.89
C GLY A 153 8.24 -16.76 24.96
N ASP A 154 6.95 -17.11 25.14
CA ASP A 154 6.50 -18.50 25.16
C ASP A 154 6.95 -19.27 23.91
N LYS A 155 7.13 -20.57 24.07
CA LYS A 155 7.36 -21.49 22.94
C LYS A 155 6.11 -21.53 22.05
N PRO A 156 6.26 -21.74 20.72
CA PRO A 156 5.12 -21.98 19.85
C PRO A 156 4.25 -23.13 20.37
N ARG A 157 2.94 -23.00 20.23
CA ARG A 157 1.95 -24.00 20.67
C ARG A 157 0.79 -24.09 19.69
N ALA A 158 -0.05 -25.10 19.80
CA ALA A 158 -1.24 -25.22 18.95
C ALA A 158 -2.11 -23.95 19.00
N CYS A 159 -2.53 -23.45 17.83
CA CYS A 159 -3.47 -22.33 17.77
C CYS A 159 -4.81 -22.70 18.40
N ARG A 160 -5.39 -21.78 19.18
CA ARG A 160 -6.78 -21.94 19.64
C ARG A 160 -7.75 -21.79 18.46
N PRO A 161 -8.81 -22.61 18.41
CA PRO A 161 -9.89 -22.38 17.47
C PRO A 161 -10.55 -21.04 17.82
N VAL A 162 -10.68 -20.19 16.81
CA VAL A 162 -11.46 -18.95 16.92
C VAL A 162 -12.64 -19.14 16.00
N PRO A 163 -13.88 -18.85 16.46
CA PRO A 163 -15.04 -18.91 15.60
C PRO A 163 -14.76 -18.05 14.37
N THR A 164 -14.65 -18.69 13.22
CA THR A 164 -14.61 -17.99 11.96
C THR A 164 -16.02 -17.47 11.78
N VAL A 165 -16.26 -16.22 12.21
CA VAL A 165 -17.45 -15.50 11.76
C VAL A 165 -17.24 -15.38 10.26
N ARG A 166 -17.80 -16.33 9.52
CA ARG A 166 -17.93 -16.23 8.07
C ARG A 166 -18.57 -14.86 7.87
N PRO A 167 -17.98 -13.93 7.11
CA PRO A 167 -18.67 -12.70 6.82
C PRO A 167 -19.97 -13.12 6.13
N THR A 168 -21.06 -13.07 6.88
CA THR A 168 -22.40 -13.25 6.35
C THR A 168 -22.46 -12.29 5.19
N ALA A 169 -22.75 -12.80 3.99
CA ALA A 169 -22.91 -11.99 2.80
C ALA A 169 -23.72 -10.78 3.20
N ARG A 170 -23.09 -9.60 3.18
CA ARG A 170 -23.70 -8.36 3.60
C ARG A 170 -24.81 -8.11 2.59
N SER A 171 -26.03 -8.54 2.92
CA SER A 171 -27.23 -8.08 2.24
C SER A 171 -27.11 -6.58 2.15
N SER A 172 -26.96 -6.09 0.92
CA SER A 172 -27.04 -4.68 0.59
C SER A 172 -28.46 -4.24 0.92
N THR A 173 -28.71 -3.89 2.19
CA THR A 173 -29.91 -3.17 2.56
C THR A 173 -29.72 -1.77 2.04
N THR A 174 -30.28 -1.55 0.85
CA THR A 174 -30.47 -0.25 0.22
C THR A 174 -31.11 0.67 1.25
N ARG A 175 -30.31 1.52 1.89
CA ARG A 175 -30.80 2.54 2.81
C ARG A 175 -31.48 3.60 1.94
N ARG A 176 -32.77 3.39 1.70
CA ARG A 176 -33.68 4.35 1.10
C ARG A 176 -33.55 5.66 1.89
N SER A 177 -32.92 6.65 1.26
CA SER A 177 -32.83 7.99 1.82
C SER A 177 -34.21 8.61 1.70
N THR A 178 -34.97 8.60 2.79
CA THR A 178 -36.16 9.44 2.92
C THR A 178 -35.69 10.88 3.12
N THR A 179 -35.92 11.69 2.10
CA THR A 179 -35.68 13.13 2.07
C THR A 179 -36.70 13.82 2.98
N THR A 180 -36.40 13.96 4.26
CA THR A 180 -37.19 14.81 5.15
C THR A 180 -36.74 16.25 4.96
N ARG A 181 -37.50 17.01 4.14
CA ARG A 181 -37.40 18.47 4.01
C ARG A 181 -37.49 19.10 5.41
N ARG A 182 -36.42 19.76 5.86
CA ARG A 182 -36.45 20.65 7.03
C ARG A 182 -36.47 22.11 6.53
N PRO A 183 -37.44 22.92 6.96
CA PRO A 183 -37.54 24.31 6.51
C PRO A 183 -36.41 25.18 7.06
N THR A 184 -35.90 26.04 6.18
CA THR A 184 -34.90 27.07 6.44
C THR A 184 -35.53 28.24 7.21
N THR A 185 -35.22 28.38 8.49
CA THR A 185 -35.38 29.65 9.21
C THR A 185 -34.07 30.43 9.15
N ARG A 186 -34.11 31.43 8.28
CA ARG A 186 -33.12 32.48 8.07
C ARG A 186 -33.07 33.35 9.34
N ARG A 187 -32.01 33.24 10.15
CA ARG A 187 -31.71 34.24 11.19
C ARG A 187 -30.40 34.93 10.88
N SER A 188 -30.57 36.17 10.42
CA SER A 188 -29.55 37.19 10.24
C SER A 188 -29.00 37.59 11.62
N THR A 189 -27.69 37.46 11.80
CA THR A 189 -26.96 38.27 12.79
C THR A 189 -25.64 38.73 12.20
N ARG A 190 -25.67 40.01 11.82
CA ARG A 190 -24.58 40.93 11.51
C ARG A 190 -23.71 41.14 12.76
N ARG A 191 -22.40 40.86 12.72
CA ARG A 191 -21.43 41.50 13.63
C ARG A 191 -20.01 41.53 13.08
N THR A 192 -19.69 42.67 12.46
CA THR A 192 -18.53 43.55 12.61
C THR A 192 -17.17 43.00 13.08
N THR A 193 -16.20 43.10 12.17
CA THR A 193 -14.78 43.51 12.29
C THR A 193 -13.93 43.06 13.50
N ARG A 194 -12.79 42.41 13.22
CA ARG A 194 -11.49 43.05 13.49
C ARG A 194 -10.36 42.45 12.64
N ARG A 195 -9.59 43.38 12.08
CA ARG A 195 -8.40 43.25 11.26
C ARG A 195 -7.20 43.23 12.21
N THR A 196 -6.30 42.26 12.08
CA THR A 196 -4.91 42.42 12.56
C THR A 196 -3.97 41.82 11.53
N THR A 197 -3.09 42.68 11.06
CA THR A 197 -2.08 42.53 10.01
C THR A 197 -0.74 42.09 10.62
N THR A 198 -0.12 41.05 10.01
CA THR A 198 1.33 40.80 9.74
C THR A 198 2.37 40.83 10.90
N PRO A 199 3.66 40.41 10.74
CA PRO A 199 4.39 39.87 9.57
C PRO A 199 5.31 38.63 9.80
N SER A 200 5.74 38.05 8.66
CA SER A 200 7.05 37.49 8.24
C SER A 200 8.18 37.24 9.26
N THR A 201 8.82 36.06 9.18
CA THR A 201 10.27 35.85 9.42
C THR A 201 10.77 34.60 8.68
N ASP A 202 11.99 34.72 8.15
CA ASP A 202 12.69 33.93 7.13
C ASP A 202 13.10 32.47 7.45
N PRO A 203 13.55 31.69 6.44
CA PRO A 203 14.02 30.32 6.61
C PRO A 203 15.52 30.22 6.94
N GLU A 204 15.86 29.55 8.05
CA GLU A 204 17.24 29.19 8.39
C GLU A 204 17.78 28.03 7.55
N THR A 205 19.00 28.25 7.05
CA THR A 205 19.85 27.31 6.33
C THR A 205 20.70 26.51 7.33
N PRO A 206 20.76 25.16 7.27
CA PRO A 206 21.75 24.41 8.04
C PRO A 206 23.03 24.12 7.25
N THR A 207 24.12 24.60 7.85
CA THR A 207 25.54 24.49 7.54
C THR A 207 26.06 23.06 7.34
N VAL A 208 26.87 22.88 6.30
CA VAL A 208 27.64 21.68 5.95
C VAL A 208 28.80 21.51 6.94
N ARG A 209 28.92 20.33 7.58
CA ARG A 209 30.05 19.98 8.45
C ARG A 209 31.04 19.08 7.69
N PRO A 210 32.36 19.38 7.68
CA PRO A 210 33.34 18.57 6.96
C PRO A 210 33.72 17.29 7.71
N THR A 211 33.98 16.26 6.91
CA THR A 211 34.39 14.90 7.30
C THR A 211 35.90 14.84 7.61
N PRO A 212 36.34 14.21 8.72
CA PRO A 212 37.75 13.90 8.92
C PRO A 212 38.21 12.65 8.16
N ARG A 213 39.43 12.76 7.65
CA ARG A 213 40.23 11.81 6.86
C ARG A 213 40.70 10.62 7.73
N PRO A 214 40.67 9.37 7.26
CA PRO A 214 41.34 8.27 7.97
C PRO A 214 42.83 8.23 7.62
N THR A 215 43.65 8.23 8.67
CA THR A 215 45.09 7.97 8.65
C THR A 215 45.34 6.48 8.42
N THR A 216 46.10 6.16 7.38
CA THR A 216 46.72 4.86 7.14
C THR A 216 47.75 4.56 8.22
N LEU A 217 47.62 3.42 8.90
CA LEU A 217 48.69 2.82 9.69
C LEU A 217 48.97 1.42 9.12
N ALA A 218 50.16 1.31 8.54
CA ALA A 218 50.82 0.07 8.19
C ALA A 218 51.48 -0.53 9.43
N SER A 219 51.46 -1.86 9.53
CA SER A 219 52.36 -2.71 10.34
C SER A 219 52.21 -4.10 9.71
N SER A 220 53.24 -4.58 8.99
CA SER A 220 54.41 -5.29 9.53
C SER A 220 54.03 -6.68 10.02
#